data_AF-A0A5J4TAW0-F1
#
_entry.id   AF-A0A5J4TAW0-F1
#
_cell.length_a   1.000
_cell.length_b   1.000
_cell.length_c   1.000
_cell.angle_alpha   90.00
_cell.angle_beta   90.00
_cell.angle_gamma   90.00
#
_symmetry.space_group_name_H-M   'P 1'
#
loop_
_entity.id
_entity.type
_entity.pdbx_description
1 polymer ?
#
loop_
_entity_poly.entity_id
_entity_poly.type
_entity_poly.pdbx_seq_one_letter_code
_entity_poly.pdbx_strand_id
1 'polypeptide(L)'
;MNSLEKVVNAGKILMEFLSYFHGHDLVHCNFQPSSFLLHYDHRTNCVIPKVCHLSESQPVGQLKKAKGLIRTHEFHPPEVIQMKGGYDYGIDIYGLGLSLYLLGSGKFSYLFHDEEEKMR
;
A
#
# COMPACT_ATOMS: atom_id res chain seq x y z
N MET A 1 17.50 -10.95 13.94
CA MET A 1 16.76 -9.76 13.50
C MET A 1 15.59 -9.52 14.45
N ASN A 2 15.52 -8.35 15.08
CA ASN A 2 14.38 -7.98 15.92
C ASN A 2 13.15 -7.62 15.06
N SER A 3 11.99 -7.44 15.68
CA SER A 3 10.74 -7.18 14.95
C SER A 3 10.78 -5.89 14.12
N LEU A 4 11.42 -4.83 14.62
CA LEU A 4 11.53 -3.56 13.90
C LEU A 4 12.42 -3.71 12.65
N GLU A 5 13.55 -4.40 12.77
CA GLU A 5 14.44 -4.66 11.63
C GLU A 5 13.76 -5.47 10.53
N LYS A 6 12.86 -6.41 10.89
CA LYS A 6 12.03 -7.15 9.91
C LYS A 6 11.11 -6.22 9.13
N VAL A 7 10.44 -5.29 9.83
CA VAL A 7 9.56 -4.30 9.19
C VAL A 7 10.34 -3.36 8.29
N VAL A 8 11.51 -2.88 8.74
CA VAL A 8 12.39 -2.02 7.95
C VAL A 8 12.87 -2.72 6.68
N ASN A 9 13.27 -3.99 6.77
CA ASN A 9 13.71 -4.75 5.60
C ASN A 9 12.57 -5.04 4.62
N ALA A 10 11.38 -5.37 5.12
CA ALA A 10 10.20 -5.51 4.27
C ALA A 10 9.88 -4.19 3.55
N GLY A 11 9.92 -3.05 4.26
CA GLY A 11 9.70 -1.73 3.69
C GLY A 11 10.69 -1.38 2.57
N LYS A 12 11.98 -1.72 2.73
CA LYS A 12 12.98 -1.53 1.67
C LYS A 12 12.63 -2.29 0.39
N ILE A 13 12.29 -3.57 0.51
CA ILE A 13 11.93 -4.42 -0.64
C ILE A 13 10.65 -3.91 -1.32
N LEU A 14 9.66 -3.48 -0.54
CA LEU A 14 8.42 -2.91 -1.06
C LEU A 14 8.65 -1.57 -1.77
N MET A 15 9.55 -0.71 -1.25
CA MET A 15 9.94 0.54 -1.91
C MET A 15 10.71 0.29 -3.22
N GLU A 16 11.58 -0.72 -3.26
CA GLU A 16 12.27 -1.12 -4.50
C GLU A 16 11.28 -1.58 -5.56
N PHE A 17 10.26 -2.37 -5.19
CA PHE A 17 9.18 -2.75 -6.08
C PHE A 17 8.44 -1.52 -6.64
N LEU A 18 8.02 -0.59 -5.76
CA LEU A 18 7.30 0.61 -6.22
C LEU A 18 8.17 1.51 -7.10
N SER A 19 9.45 1.67 -6.76
CA SER A 19 10.38 2.44 -7.59
C SER A 19 10.50 1.85 -8.99
N TYR A 20 10.59 0.52 -9.11
CA TYR A 20 10.56 -0.16 -10.40
C TYR A 20 9.24 0.07 -11.13
N PHE A 21 8.11 -0.13 -10.44
CA PHE A 21 6.78 -0.07 -11.05
C PHE A 21 6.43 1.34 -11.54
N HIS A 22 6.67 2.35 -10.69
CA HIS A 22 6.44 3.76 -11.01
C HIS A 22 7.37 4.24 -12.13
N GLY A 23 8.62 3.72 -12.17
CA GLY A 23 9.56 3.96 -13.27
C GLY A 23 9.12 3.38 -14.62
N HIS A 24 8.11 2.51 -14.64
CA HIS A 24 7.47 1.96 -15.86
C HIS A 24 6.08 2.55 -16.11
N ASP A 25 5.78 3.72 -15.53
CA ASP A 25 4.48 4.39 -15.66
C ASP A 25 3.28 3.57 -15.15
N LEU A 26 3.52 2.59 -14.28
CA LEU A 26 2.49 1.76 -13.67
C LEU A 26 2.26 2.17 -12.22
N VAL A 27 1.00 2.16 -11.81
CA VAL A 27 0.57 2.29 -10.42
C VAL A 27 -0.07 0.97 -10.02
N HIS A 28 0.31 0.44 -8.86
CA HIS A 28 -0.18 -0.85 -8.38
C HIS A 28 -1.67 -0.79 -8.01
N CYS A 29 -2.12 0.33 -7.46
CA CYS A 29 -3.51 0.66 -7.08
C CYS A 29 -4.11 -0.16 -5.94
N ASN A 30 -3.53 -1.31 -5.56
CA ASN A 30 -3.97 -2.15 -4.44
C ASN A 30 -2.82 -2.43 -3.45
N PHE A 31 -1.99 -1.42 -3.15
CA PHE A 31 -0.77 -1.58 -2.36
C PHE A 31 -1.05 -1.62 -0.85
N GLN A 32 -1.50 -2.78 -0.36
CA GLN A 32 -1.93 -3.00 1.03
C GLN A 32 -1.49 -4.39 1.54
N PRO A 33 -1.61 -4.70 2.86
CA PRO A 33 -1.10 -5.95 3.43
C PRO A 33 -1.63 -7.22 2.75
N SER A 34 -2.87 -7.23 2.28
CA SER A 34 -3.47 -8.37 1.56
C SER A 34 -2.80 -8.66 0.22
N SER A 35 -2.06 -7.70 -0.35
CA SER A 35 -1.27 -7.85 -1.58
C SER A 35 0.18 -8.31 -1.34
N PHE A 36 0.61 -8.48 -0.08
CA PHE A 36 1.98 -8.87 0.27
C PHE A 36 2.05 -10.34 0.70
N LEU A 37 2.53 -11.20 -0.19
CA LEU A 37 2.86 -12.57 0.14
C LEU A 37 4.21 -12.60 0.86
N LEU A 38 4.25 -13.14 2.07
CA LEU A 38 5.46 -13.17 2.88
C LEU A 38 6.17 -14.52 2.74
N HIS A 39 7.40 -14.50 2.23
CA HIS A 39 8.30 -15.64 2.26
C HIS A 39 9.30 -15.49 3.41
N TYR A 40 9.43 -16.52 4.24
CA TYR A 40 10.44 -16.54 5.29
C TYR A 40 11.66 -17.33 4.82
N ASP A 41 12.80 -16.64 4.66
CA ASP A 41 14.07 -17.28 4.35
C ASP A 41 14.75 -17.73 5.65
N HIS A 42 14.72 -19.05 5.89
CA HIS A 42 15.34 -19.67 7.07
C HIS A 42 16.87 -19.51 7.12
N ARG A 43 17.54 -19.31 5.97
CA ARG A 43 19.00 -19.17 5.91
C ARG A 43 19.45 -17.80 6.38
N THR A 44 18.71 -16.75 6.03
CA THR A 44 19.04 -15.37 6.40
C THR A 44 18.21 -14.86 7.58
N ASN A 45 17.21 -15.62 8.04
CA ASN A 45 16.23 -15.21 9.05
C ASN A 45 15.51 -13.91 8.65
N CYS A 46 15.22 -13.76 7.35
CA CYS A 46 14.56 -12.59 6.78
C CYS A 46 13.13 -12.91 6.32
N VAL A 47 12.26 -11.91 6.42
CA VAL A 47 10.94 -11.93 5.76
C VAL A 47 11.07 -11.16 4.46
N ILE A 48 10.74 -11.81 3.36
CA ILE A 48 10.82 -11.27 1.99
C ILE A 48 9.39 -11.11 1.48
N PRO A 49 8.85 -9.89 1.38
CA PRO A 49 7.55 -9.66 0.77
C PRO A 49 7.62 -9.82 -0.75
N LYS A 50 6.55 -10.38 -1.32
CA LYS A 50 6.29 -10.49 -2.76
C LYS A 50 4.93 -9.86 -3.05
N VAL A 51 4.89 -8.90 -3.96
CA VAL A 51 3.65 -8.17 -4.30
C VAL A 51 2.82 -8.97 -5.30
N CYS A 52 1.52 -9.10 -5.05
CA CYS A 52 0.54 -9.74 -5.94
C CYS A 52 -0.63 -8.79 -6.26
N HIS A 53 -1.65 -9.27 -6.99
CA HIS A 53 -2.78 -8.46 -7.50
C HIS A 53 -2.44 -7.43 -8.59
N LEU A 54 -1.45 -7.77 -9.43
CA LEU A 54 -1.04 -6.93 -10.58
C LEU A 54 -2.15 -6.67 -11.61
N SER A 55 -3.24 -7.44 -11.61
CA SER A 55 -4.40 -7.22 -12.47
C SER A 55 -5.17 -5.93 -12.14
N GLU A 56 -4.98 -5.38 -10.94
CA GLU A 56 -5.58 -4.10 -10.51
C GLU A 56 -4.71 -2.90 -10.86
N SER A 57 -3.47 -3.15 -11.31
CA SER A 57 -2.53 -2.11 -11.67
C SER A 57 -2.97 -1.37 -12.93
N GLN A 58 -2.69 -0.07 -12.98
CA GLN A 58 -3.08 0.80 -14.09
C GLN A 58 -1.93 1.68 -14.55
N PRO A 59 -1.83 1.98 -15.86
CA PRO A 59 -0.94 3.02 -16.33
C PRO A 59 -1.34 4.38 -15.75
N VAL A 60 -0.37 5.14 -15.24
CA VAL A 60 -0.63 6.43 -14.58
C VAL A 60 -1.39 7.41 -15.48
N GLY A 61 -1.18 7.35 -16.80
CA GLY A 61 -1.87 8.21 -17.76
C GLY A 61 -3.37 7.91 -17.89
N GLN A 62 -3.78 6.64 -17.68
CA GLN A 62 -5.18 6.26 -17.60
C GLN A 62 -5.77 6.66 -16.25
N LEU A 63 -5.01 6.43 -15.19
CA LEU A 63 -5.37 6.72 -13.82
C LEU A 63 -5.67 8.21 -13.59
N LYS A 64 -4.87 9.12 -14.17
CA LYS A 64 -5.12 10.58 -14.12
C LYS A 64 -6.48 11.00 -14.69
N LYS A 65 -7.04 10.22 -15.61
CA LYS A 65 -8.35 10.46 -16.26
C LYS A 65 -9.47 9.64 -15.61
N ALA A 66 -9.13 8.74 -14.69
CA ALA A 66 -10.09 7.85 -14.06
C ALA A 66 -11.01 8.64 -13.11
N LYS A 67 -12.27 8.21 -13.05
CA LYS A 67 -13.26 8.74 -12.11
C LYS A 67 -13.31 7.94 -10.80
N GLY A 68 -12.59 6.83 -10.73
CA GLY A 68 -12.56 5.89 -9.61
C GLY A 68 -11.64 4.71 -9.93
N LEU A 69 -11.32 3.91 -8.91
CA LEU A 69 -10.61 2.64 -9.06
C LEU A 69 -11.62 1.49 -9.21
N ILE A 70 -11.12 0.33 -9.66
CA ILE A 70 -11.93 -0.89 -9.79
C ILE A 70 -12.50 -1.30 -8.42
N ARG A 71 -11.70 -1.14 -7.36
CA ARG A 71 -12.10 -1.33 -5.97
C ARG A 71 -11.50 -0.23 -5.13
N THR A 72 -12.27 0.29 -4.18
CA THR A 72 -11.80 1.20 -3.15
C THR A 72 -11.77 0.47 -1.81
N HIS A 73 -10.72 0.69 -1.02
CA HIS A 73 -10.56 0.15 0.32
C HIS A 73 -9.87 1.19 1.23
N GLU A 74 -9.82 0.89 2.52
CA GLU A 74 -9.43 1.82 3.57
C GLU A 74 -7.92 2.17 3.60
N PHE A 75 -7.11 1.45 2.80
CA PHE A 75 -5.71 1.79 2.54
C PHE A 75 -5.52 2.78 1.38
N HIS A 76 -6.60 3.27 0.76
CA HIS A 76 -6.52 4.31 -0.26
C HIS A 76 -6.47 5.71 0.34
N PRO A 77 -5.82 6.65 -0.35
CA PRO A 77 -5.77 8.03 0.10
C PRO A 77 -7.14 8.71 -0.03
N PRO A 78 -7.38 9.81 0.71
CA PRO A 78 -8.70 10.45 0.78
C PRO A 78 -9.20 10.93 -0.58
N GLU A 79 -8.33 11.33 -1.51
CA GLU A 79 -8.73 11.73 -2.87
C GLU A 79 -9.35 10.59 -3.67
N VAL A 80 -8.95 9.33 -3.44
CA VAL A 80 -9.55 8.15 -4.06
C VAL A 80 -10.89 7.84 -3.39
N ILE A 81 -10.92 7.85 -2.05
CA ILE A 81 -12.15 7.58 -1.28
C ILE A 81 -13.24 8.60 -1.61
N GLN A 82 -12.87 9.87 -1.75
CA GLN A 82 -13.76 10.98 -2.06
C GLN A 82 -13.98 11.18 -3.58
N MET A 83 -13.45 10.26 -4.40
CA MET A 83 -13.59 10.27 -5.87
C MET A 83 -13.22 11.60 -6.54
N LYS A 84 -12.17 12.28 -6.04
CA LYS A 84 -11.75 13.60 -6.54
C LYS A 84 -11.09 13.56 -7.92
N GLY A 85 -10.70 12.38 -8.40
CA GLY A 85 -9.96 12.20 -9.65
C GLY A 85 -8.52 12.71 -9.57
N GLY A 86 -7.84 12.79 -10.71
CA GLY A 86 -6.45 13.28 -10.77
C GLY A 86 -5.43 12.35 -10.11
N TYR A 87 -5.78 11.07 -9.98
CA TYR A 87 -4.99 10.04 -9.32
C TYR A 87 -3.62 9.83 -9.95
N ASP A 88 -2.62 9.56 -9.12
CA ASP A 88 -1.24 9.33 -9.52
C ASP A 88 -0.56 8.25 -8.67
N TYR A 89 0.77 8.19 -8.75
CA TYR A 89 1.60 7.24 -8.00
C TYR A 89 1.44 7.36 -6.48
N GLY A 90 0.93 8.49 -5.96
CA GLY A 90 0.71 8.75 -4.55
C GLY A 90 -0.24 7.75 -3.89
N ILE A 91 -1.12 7.12 -4.67
CA ILE A 91 -1.99 6.03 -4.20
C ILE A 91 -1.19 4.90 -3.57
N ASP A 92 -0.12 4.46 -4.23
CA ASP A 92 0.71 3.36 -3.71
C ASP A 92 1.56 3.80 -2.51
N ILE A 93 2.03 5.06 -2.52
CA ILE A 93 2.84 5.61 -1.42
C ILE A 93 2.00 5.72 -0.14
N TYR A 94 0.75 6.15 -0.25
CA TYR A 94 -0.18 6.19 0.86
C TYR A 94 -0.47 4.79 1.41
N GLY A 95 -0.77 3.83 0.52
CA GLY A 95 -0.99 2.44 0.88
C GLY A 95 0.22 1.79 1.56
N LEU A 96 1.44 2.06 1.07
CA LEU A 96 2.69 1.64 1.71
C LEU A 96 2.83 2.23 3.11
N GLY A 97 2.56 3.53 3.29
CA GLY A 97 2.65 4.20 4.58
C GLY A 97 1.75 3.55 5.63
N LEU A 98 0.47 3.34 5.30
CA LEU A 98 -0.48 2.67 6.18
C LEU A 98 -0.10 1.20 6.44
N SER A 99 0.42 0.50 5.43
CA SER A 99 0.89 -0.87 5.60
C SER A 99 2.07 -0.97 6.56
N LEU A 100 3.07 -0.08 6.43
CA LEU A 100 4.22 -0.05 7.33
C LEU A 100 3.82 0.37 8.75
N TYR A 101 2.90 1.32 8.88
CA TYR A 101 2.33 1.69 10.17
C TYR A 101 1.69 0.48 10.85
N LEU A 102 0.83 -0.27 10.14
CA LEU A 102 0.19 -1.46 10.67
C LEU A 102 1.21 -2.54 11.06
N LEU A 103 2.18 -2.83 10.19
CA LEU A 103 3.21 -3.84 10.44
C LEU A 103 4.11 -3.47 11.62
N GLY A 104 4.43 -2.18 11.78
CA GLY A 104 5.29 -1.69 12.87
C GLY A 104 4.58 -1.57 14.21
N SER A 105 3.29 -1.22 14.21
CA SER A 105 2.54 -0.91 15.43
C SER A 105 1.57 -2.02 15.87
N GLY A 106 1.16 -2.90 14.95
CA GLY A 106 0.08 -3.87 15.17
C GLY A 106 -1.30 -3.25 15.34
N LYS A 107 -1.46 -1.94 15.06
CA LYS A 107 -2.66 -1.16 15.36
C LYS A 107 -3.36 -0.71 14.08
N PHE A 108 -4.53 -1.26 13.78
CA PHE A 108 -5.33 -0.85 12.62
C PHE A 108 -6.45 0.14 12.99
N SER A 109 -7.12 -0.11 14.11
CA SER A 109 -8.31 0.63 14.57
C SER A 109 -8.07 2.13 14.77
N TYR A 110 -6.86 2.52 15.18
CA TYR A 110 -6.51 3.94 15.40
C TYR A 110 -6.44 4.77 14.12
N LEU A 111 -6.46 4.15 12.94
CA LEU A 111 -6.49 4.87 11.67
C LEU A 111 -7.90 5.34 11.27
N PHE A 112 -8.95 4.75 11.88
CA PHE A 112 -10.35 5.00 11.51
C PHE A 112 -11.25 5.39 12.69
N HIS A 113 -10.69 5.54 13.89
CA HIS A 113 -11.47 5.79 15.11
C HIS A 113 -12.08 7.20 15.24
N ASP A 114 -11.76 8.13 14.34
CA ASP A 114 -12.28 9.51 14.41
C ASP A 114 -13.66 9.72 13.73
N GLU A 115 -14.22 8.71 13.05
CA GLU A 115 -15.53 8.84 12.38
C GLU A 115 -16.72 8.44 13.29
N GLU A 116 -16.56 7.47 14.20
CA GLU A 116 -17.62 7.09 15.14
C GLU A 116 -17.79 8.09 16.29
N GLU A 117 -16.75 8.84 16.67
CA GLU A 117 -16.81 9.83 17.76
C GLU A 117 -17.41 11.18 17.31
N LYS A 118 -17.47 11.44 16.00
CA LYS A 118 -18.15 12.62 15.41
C LYS A 118 -19.62 12.40 15.06
N MET A 119 -20.10 11.15 15.11
CA MET A 119 -21.51 10.79 14.91
C MET A 119 -22.26 10.50 16.21
N ARG A 120 -21.64 10.78 17.37
CA ARG A 120 -22.28 10.74 18.70
C ARG A 120 -22.49 12.14 19.27
#